data_AF-A0A6G2QTQ0-F1
#
_entry.id   AF-A0A6G2QTQ0-F1
#
_cell.length_a   1.000
_cell.length_b   1.000
_cell.length_c   1.000
_cell.angle_alpha   90.00
_cell.angle_beta   90.00
_cell.angle_gamma   90.00
#
_symmetry.space_group_name_H-M   'P 1'
#
loop_
_entity.id
_entity.type
_entity.pdbx_description
1 polymer ?
#
loop_
_entity_poly.entity_id
_entity_poly.type
_entity_poly.pdbx_seq_one_letter_code
_entity_poly.pdbx_strand_id
1 'polypeptide(L)' 'AMPPHAATGPANVILPNPAAAVTGAVLIGGLPAARARDRTACGATILTGAPNVLIGGL' A
#
# COMPACT_ATOMS: atom_id res chain seq x y z
N ALA A 1 -6.12 -4.08 -18.77
CA ALA A 1 -5.31 -2.85 -18.87
C ALA A 1 -5.25 -2.20 -17.49
N MET A 2 -4.07 -1.75 -17.03
CA MET A 2 -3.97 -0.94 -15.82
C MET A 2 -4.69 0.40 -16.09
N PRO A 3 -5.61 0.87 -15.22
CA PRO A 3 -6.28 2.14 -15.44
C PRO A 3 -5.25 3.28 -15.52
N PRO A 4 -5.44 4.30 -16.37
CA PRO A 4 -4.48 5.40 -16.53
C PRO A 4 -4.18 6.13 -15.21
N HIS A 5 -5.20 6.27 -14.36
CA HIS A 5 -5.09 6.85 -13.01
C HIS A 5 -4.18 6.02 -12.08
N ALA A 6 -4.03 4.72 -12.33
CA ALA A 6 -3.17 3.84 -11.56
C ALA A 6 -1.67 4.02 -11.90
N ALA A 7 -1.35 4.67 -13.03
CA ALA A 7 -0.03 4.59 -13.64
C ALA A 7 0.84 5.87 -13.56
N THR A 8 0.30 7.09 -13.40
CA THR A 8 1.10 8.31 -13.76
C THR A 8 0.93 9.59 -12.92
N GLY A 9 0.31 9.57 -11.73
CA GLY A 9 0.13 10.81 -10.93
C GLY A 9 0.73 10.75 -9.52
N PRO A 10 1.32 11.84 -8.97
CA PRO A 10 1.75 11.91 -7.57
C PRO A 10 0.60 11.64 -6.59
N ALA A 11 -0.65 11.82 -7.04
CA ALA A 11 -1.85 11.54 -6.28
C ALA A 11 -2.12 10.03 -6.09
N ASN A 12 -1.60 9.17 -6.97
CA ASN A 12 -1.76 7.71 -6.85
C ASN A 12 -0.58 7.02 -6.13
N VAL A 13 0.34 7.81 -5.56
CA VAL A 13 1.41 7.29 -4.72
C VAL A 13 0.80 6.75 -3.42
N ILE A 14 1.15 5.51 -3.07
CA ILE A 14 0.75 4.89 -1.81
C ILE A 14 1.57 5.51 -0.69
N LEU A 15 0.90 5.89 0.38
CA LEU A 15 1.44 6.36 1.64
C LEU A 15 1.36 5.20 2.63
N PRO A 16 2.46 4.46 2.86
CA PRO A 16 2.45 3.31 3.76
C PRO A 16 1.97 3.71 5.15
N ASN A 17 1.03 2.95 5.72
CA ASN A 17 0.48 3.27 7.02
C ASN A 17 1.58 3.24 8.10
N PRO A 18 1.76 4.33 8.89
CA PRO A 18 2.74 4.37 9.97
C PRO A 18 2.62 3.24 10.99
N ALA A 19 1.42 2.64 11.15
CA ALA A 19 1.23 1.46 11.99
C ALA A 19 2.13 0.28 11.58
N ALA A 20 2.52 0.19 10.30
CA ALA A 20 3.50 -0.77 9.80
C ALA A 20 4.84 -0.70 10.54
N ALA A 21 5.27 0.51 10.91
CA ALA A 21 6.53 0.72 11.62
C ALA A 21 6.50 0.10 13.02
N VAL A 22 5.32 -0.03 13.63
CA VAL A 22 5.13 -0.57 14.98
C VAL A 22 4.90 -2.09 14.94
N THR A 23 4.24 -2.60 13.89
CA THR A 23 3.90 -4.03 13.76
C THR A 23 4.96 -4.86 13.02
N GLY A 24 6.09 -4.25 12.64
CA GLY A 24 7.12 -4.87 11.80
C GLY A 24 6.89 -4.54 10.31
N ALA A 25 7.62 -3.53 9.82
CA ALA A 25 7.53 -3.11 8.43
C ALA A 25 8.14 -4.16 7.52
N VAL A 26 7.36 -4.66 6.56
CA VAL A 26 7.86 -5.53 5.50
C VAL A 26 8.36 -4.64 4.37
N LEU A 27 9.61 -4.86 3.94
CA LEU A 27 10.20 -4.14 2.82
C LEU A 27 10.20 -5.03 1.58
N ILE A 28 9.74 -4.49 0.44
CA ILE A 28 9.81 -5.13 -0.87
C ILE A 28 10.64 -4.22 -1.77
N GLY A 29 11.77 -4.72 -2.26
CA GLY A 29 12.71 -3.91 -3.05
C GLY A 29 13.32 -2.73 -2.28
N GLY A 30 13.40 -2.82 -0.94
CA GLY A 30 13.95 -1.77 -0.07
C GLY A 30 12.95 -0.66 0.33
N LEU A 31 11.69 -0.74 -0.13
CA LEU A 31 10.63 0.21 0.21
C LEU A 31 9.55 -0.48 1.06
N PRO A 32 8.83 0.26 1.94
CA PRO A 32 7.71 -0.30 2.69
C PRO A 32 6.64 -0.88 1.77
N ALA A 33 6.26 -2.13 2.03
CA ALA A 33 5.23 -2.82 1.27
C ALA A 33 3.86 -2.18 1.49
N ALA A 34 3.12 -1.98 0.41
CA ALA A 34 1.73 -1.53 0.44
C ALA A 34 0.76 -2.66 0.84
N ARG A 35 -0.26 -2.33 1.63
CA ARG A 35 -1.17 -3.31 2.26
C ARG A 35 -2.60 -2.81 2.33
N ALA A 36 -3.52 -3.69 2.69
CA ALA A 36 -4.90 -3.29 2.97
C ALA A 36 -4.94 -2.18 4.03
N ARG A 37 -5.81 -1.20 3.81
CA ARG A 37 -6.00 0.02 4.62
C ARG A 37 -4.91 1.09 4.48
N ASP A 38 -3.89 0.89 3.64
CA ASP A 38 -3.00 2.00 3.26
C ASP A 38 -3.75 3.02 2.41
N ARG A 39 -3.32 4.28 2.51
CA ARG A 39 -3.93 5.39 1.75
C ARG A 39 -3.04 5.79 0.59
N THR A 40 -3.65 6.32 -0.46
CA THR A 40 -2.91 7.04 -1.50
C THR A 40 -2.87 8.53 -1.19
N ALA A 41 -1.98 9.27 -1.86
CA ALA A 41 -1.86 10.71 -1.70
C ALA A 41 -3.15 11.49 -2.07
N CYS A 42 -4.00 10.95 -2.94
CA CYS A 42 -5.32 11.50 -3.24
C CYS A 42 -6.40 11.15 -2.20
N GLY A 43 -6.06 10.38 -1.16
CA GLY A 43 -6.98 9.99 -0.09
C GLY A 43 -7.76 8.70 -0.33
N ALA A 44 -7.56 8.01 -1.47
CA ALA A 44 -8.15 6.69 -1.70
C ALA A 44 -7.52 5.66 -0.75
N THR A 45 -8.23 4.54 -0.51
CA THR A 45 -7.77 3.47 0.40
C THR A 45 -7.68 2.14 -0.33
N ILE A 46 -6.61 1.38 -0.06
CA ILE A 46 -6.48 0.00 -0.55
C ILE A 46 -7.46 -0.89 0.22
N LEU A 47 -8.47 -1.41 -0.47
CA LEU A 47 -9.54 -2.19 0.18
C LEU A 47 -9.10 -3.63 0.49
N THR A 48 -8.41 -4.27 -0.45
CA THR A 48 -8.11 -5.71 -0.38
C THR A 48 -6.74 -6.02 -0.99
N GLY A 49 -6.07 -7.04 -0.45
CA GLY A 49 -4.87 -7.65 -1.02
C GLY A 49 -5.14 -9.07 -1.52
N ALA A 50 -4.09 -9.91 -1.59
CA ALA A 50 -4.25 -11.32 -1.88
C ALA A 50 -4.87 -12.06 -0.67
N PRO A 51 -5.84 -12.97 -0.88
CA PRO A 51 -6.62 -13.57 0.22
C PRO A 51 -5.81 -14.50 1.13
N ASN A 52 -4.63 -14.92 0.68
CA ASN A 52 -3.76 -15.89 1.34
C ASN A 52 -2.43 -15.28 1.82
N VAL A 53 -2.22 -13.97 1.66
CA VAL A 53 -0.97 -13.30 2.03
C VAL A 53 -1.29 -12.16 2.97
N LEU A 54 -0.65 -12.19 4.14
CA LEU A 54 -0.70 -11.11 5.13
C LEU A 54 0.66 -10.42 5.17
N ILE A 55 0.70 -9.12 4.92
CA ILE A 55 1.92 -8.32 4.97
C ILE A 55 1.95 -7.63 6.34
N GLY A 56 2.94 -7.95 7.19
CA GLY A 56 3.05 -7.37 8.54
C GLY A 56 1.78 -7.53 9.39
N GLY A 57 1.09 -8.67 9.23
CA GLY A 57 -0.12 -9.04 9.98
C GLY A 57 -1.46 -8.57 9.37
N LEU A 58 -1.45 -7.96 8.18
CA LEU A 58 -2.64 -7.44 7.48
C LEU A 58 -2.85 -8.04 6.09
#